data_AF-A0A5D0PJJ7-F1
#
_entry.id   AF-A0A5D0PJJ7-F1
#
_cell.length_a   1.000
_cell.length_b   1.000
_cell.length_c   1.000
_cell.angle_alpha   90.00
_cell.angle_beta   90.00
_cell.angle_gamma   90.00
#
_symmetry.space_group_name_H-M   'P 1'
#
loop_
_entity.id
_entity.type
_entity.pdbx_description
1 polymer ?
#
loop_
_entity_poly.entity_id
_entity_poly.type
_entity_poly.pdbx_seq_one_letter_code
_entity_poly.pdbx_strand_id
1 'polypeptide(L)' 'MAHAELNTDMILAAVRDHGFAAYDVLVKEYPSESVVEEFTKAARSGFTTFGVGVHLASLTEKGHKRLKEL' A
#
# COMPACT_ATOMS: atom_id res chain seq x y z
N MET A 1 13.04 5.27 20.76
CA MET A 1 12.60 6.41 19.93
C MET A 1 11.13 6.16 19.62
N ALA A 2 10.24 7.08 19.98
CA ALA A 2 8.86 7.00 19.55
C ALA A 2 8.88 7.22 18.04
N HIS A 3 8.79 6.15 17.23
CA HIS A 3 8.50 6.31 15.81
C HIS A 3 7.15 7.04 15.77
N ALA A 4 7.15 8.27 15.24
CA ALA A 4 5.91 9.00 15.01
C ALA A 4 4.99 8.09 14.20
N GLU A 5 3.74 7.90 14.64
CA GLU A 5 2.78 7.12 13.88
C GLU A 5 2.64 7.68 12.46
N LEU A 6 2.72 6.79 11.47
CA LEU A 6 2.47 7.14 10.07
C LEU A 6 1.03 7.65 9.94
N ASN A 7 0.84 8.74 9.20
CA ASN A 7 -0.48 9.31 8.96
C ASN A 7 -0.62 9.80 7.51
N THR A 8 -1.85 10.17 7.15
CA THR A 8 -2.22 10.55 5.79
C THR A 8 -1.44 11.75 5.27
N ASP A 9 -1.15 12.76 6.10
CA ASP A 9 -0.40 13.96 5.65
C ASP A 9 1.02 13.61 5.20
N MET A 10 1.64 12.63 5.88
CA MET A 10 2.96 12.11 5.51
C MET A 10 2.92 11.36 4.18
N ILE A 11 1.85 10.60 3.92
CA ILE A 11 1.64 9.97 2.60
C ILE A 11 1.56 11.03 1.51
N LEU A 12 0.76 12.08 1.71
CA LEU A 12 0.58 13.15 0.73
C LEU A 12 1.89 13.91 0.47
N ALA A 13 2.67 14.18 1.51
CA ALA A 13 3.99 14.78 1.36
C ALA A 13 4.94 13.86 0.57
N ALA A 14 4.97 12.56 0.88
CA ALA A 14 5.80 11.60 0.16
C ALA A 14 5.38 11.48 -1.32
N VAL A 15 4.08 11.46 -1.62
CA VAL A 15 3.58 11.44 -3.00
C VAL A 15 3.95 12.72 -3.75
N ARG A 16 3.85 13.89 -3.10
CA ARG A 16 4.27 15.17 -3.69
C ARG A 16 5.76 15.16 -4.03
N ASP A 17 6.61 14.64 -3.14
CA ASP A 17 8.07 14.76 -3.25
C ASP A 17 8.70 13.61 -4.06
N HIS A 18 8.07 12.44 -4.10
CA HIS A 18 8.63 11.22 -4.70
C HIS A 18 7.74 10.54 -5.75
N GLY A 19 6.50 11.01 -5.95
CA GLY A 19 5.57 10.45 -6.93
C GLY A 19 5.39 8.94 -6.75
N PHE A 20 5.65 8.16 -7.81
CA PHE A 20 5.52 6.70 -7.79
C PHE A 20 6.49 5.98 -6.82
N ALA A 21 7.58 6.63 -6.42
CA ALA A 21 8.56 6.05 -5.49
C ALA A 21 8.20 6.28 -4.01
N ALA A 22 7.10 6.99 -3.71
CA ALA A 22 6.71 7.33 -2.35
C ALA A 22 6.54 6.09 -1.44
N TYR A 23 6.00 5.00 -1.97
CA TYR A 23 5.87 3.74 -1.24
C TYR A 23 7.24 3.18 -0.83
N ASP A 24 8.17 3.05 -1.77
CA ASP A 24 9.52 2.50 -1.54
C ASP A 24 10.34 3.33 -0.56
N VAL A 25 10.09 4.64 -0.51
CA VAL A 25 10.71 5.54 0.46
C VAL A 25 10.16 5.27 1.86
N LEU A 26 8.84 5.23 2.01
CA LEU A 26 8.19 5.12 3.32
C LEU A 26 8.40 3.74 3.98
N VAL A 27 8.44 2.65 3.21
CA VAL A 27 8.67 1.30 3.77
C VAL A 27 10.09 1.06 4.33
N LYS A 28 11.02 2.00 4.11
CA LYS A 28 12.35 1.97 4.75
C LYS A 28 12.29 2.37 6.22
N GLU A 29 11.29 3.17 6.59
CA GLU A 29 11.16 3.77 7.92
C GLU A 29 9.93 3.27 8.68
N TYR A 30 8.92 2.77 7.96
CA TYR A 30 7.64 2.33 8.51
C TYR A 30 7.28 0.90 8.09
N PRO A 31 6.53 0.15 8.93
CA PRO A 31 6.02 -1.17 8.55
C PRO A 31 5.19 -1.10 7.26
N SER A 32 5.43 -2.03 6.34
CA SER A 32 4.76 -2.09 5.04
C SER A 32 3.23 -2.08 5.18
N GLU A 33 2.67 -2.81 6.15
CA GLU A 33 1.22 -2.88 6.38
C GLU A 33 0.62 -1.51 6.71
N SER A 34 1.25 -0.74 7.61
CA SER A 34 0.81 0.61 7.97
C SER A 34 0.91 1.58 6.78
N VAL A 35 1.96 1.45 5.96
CA VAL A 35 2.13 2.24 4.74
C VAL A 35 1.00 1.95 3.76
N VAL A 36 0.70 0.67 3.51
CA VAL A 36 -0.41 0.26 2.63
C VAL A 36 -1.76 0.77 3.16
N GLU A 37 -1.99 0.68 4.47
CA GLU A 37 -3.22 1.15 5.10
C GLU A 37 -3.45 2.65 4.89
N GLU A 38 -2.45 3.48 5.18
CA GLU A 38 -2.58 4.94 5.05
C GLU A 38 -2.63 5.39 3.59
N PHE A 39 -1.91 4.74 2.67
CA PHE A 39 -2.08 4.96 1.23
C PHE A 39 -3.49 4.59 0.75
N THR A 40 -4.03 3.47 1.22
CA THR A 40 -5.40 3.03 0.89
C THR A 40 -6.43 4.03 1.41
N LYS A 41 -6.24 4.55 2.62
CA LYS A 41 -7.08 5.59 3.22
C LYS A 41 -7.02 6.89 2.41
N ALA A 42 -5.81 7.37 2.07
CA ALA A 42 -5.63 8.54 1.22
C ALA A 42 -6.32 8.39 -0.14
N ALA A 43 -6.27 7.19 -0.73
CA ALA A 43 -6.95 6.87 -1.99
C ALA A 43 -8.49 6.89 -1.85
N ARG A 44 -9.02 6.25 -0.79
CA ARG A 44 -10.47 6.22 -0.52
C ARG A 44 -11.04 7.61 -0.25
N SER A 45 -10.25 8.51 0.32
CA SER A 45 -10.61 9.91 0.50
C SER A 45 -10.46 10.77 -0.77
N GLY A 46 -9.95 10.21 -1.87
CA GLY A 46 -9.78 10.92 -3.14
C GLY A 46 -8.56 11.84 -3.20
N PHE A 47 -7.65 11.79 -2.23
CA PHE A 47 -6.45 12.62 -2.21
C PHE A 47 -5.33 12.10 -3.11
N THR A 48 -5.34 10.80 -3.40
CA THR A 48 -4.39 10.16 -4.31
C THR A 48 -5.12 9.18 -5.19
N THR A 49 -4.58 8.91 -6.38
CA THR A 49 -5.02 7.79 -7.22
C THR A 49 -4.19 6.55 -6.90
N PHE A 50 -3.84 6.33 -5.62
CA PHE A 50 -3.08 5.16 -5.23
C PHE A 50 -3.90 3.90 -5.50
N GLY A 51 -3.72 3.38 -6.70
CA GLY A 51 -3.97 1.99 -7.01
C GLY A 51 -2.67 1.26 -6.75
N VAL A 52 -2.68 0.31 -5.82
CA VAL A 52 -1.72 -0.80 -5.90
C VAL A 52 -2.00 -1.45 -7.26
N GLY A 53 -1.29 -1.05 -8.31
CA GLY A 53 -1.45 -1.58 -9.67
C GLY A 53 -1.10 -3.08 -9.80
N VAL A 54 -1.00 -3.81 -8.68
CA VAL A 54 -0.42 -5.15 -8.58
C VAL A 54 -1.30 -6.11 -7.76
N HIS A 55 -2.59 -5.82 -7.58
CA HIS A 55 -3.56 -6.91 -7.44
C HIS A 55 -3.93 -7.48 -8.82
N LEU A 56 -2.92 -7.80 -9.64
CA LEU A 56 -2.98 -8.91 -10.58
C LEU A 56 -2.97 -10.21 -9.76
N ALA A 57 -3.96 -10.37 -8.89
CA ALA A 57 -4.13 -11.55 -8.08
C ALA A 57 -4.62 -12.66 -9.01
N SER A 58 -3.67 -13.43 -9.51
CA SER A 58 -3.92 -14.64 -10.27
C SER A 58 -3.92 -15.80 -9.28
N LEU A 59 -4.89 -16.70 -9.40
CA LEU A 59 -4.82 -17.96 -8.67
C LEU A 59 -3.55 -18.70 -9.12
N THR A 60 -2.78 -19.16 -8.15
CA THR A 60 -1.73 -20.14 -8.42
C THR A 60 -2.37 -21.48 -8.73
N GLU A 61 -1.61 -22.41 -9.33
CA GLU A 61 -2.10 -23.78 -9.56
C GLU A 61 -2.61 -24.44 -8.26
N LYS A 62 -1.93 -24.19 -7.13
CA LYS A 62 -2.36 -24.65 -5.80
C LYS A 62 -3.69 -24.03 -5.37
N GLY A 63 -3.89 -22.73 -5.62
CA GLY A 63 -5.15 -22.04 -5.36
C GLY A 63 -6.31 -22.62 -6.18
N HIS A 64 -6.06 -22.92 -7.45
CA HIS A 64 -7.05 -23.59 -8.31
C HIS A 64 -7.39 -25.01 -7.84
N LYS A 65 -6.41 -25.81 -7.38
CA LYS A 65 -6.67 -27.16 -6.85
C LYS A 65 -7.54 -27.12 -5.59
N ARG A 66 -7.24 -26.22 -4.66
CA ARG A 66 -8.02 -26.06 -3.42
C ARG A 66 -9.50 -25.74 -3.68
N LEU A 67 -9.78 -24.90 -4.68
CA LEU A 67 -11.16 -24.56 -5.05
C LEU A 67 -11.92 -25.73 -5.70
N LYS A 68 -11.24 -26.67 -6.36
CA LYS A 68 -11.89 -27.86 -6.94
C LYS A 68 -12.26 -28.93 -5.91
N GLU A 69 -11.70 -28.84 -4.70
CA GLU A 69 -11.94 -29.77 -3.58
C GLU A 69 -13.02 -29.25 -2.60
N LEU A 70 -13.62 -28.09 -2.88
CA LEU A 70 -14.77 -27.51 -2.19
C LEU A 70 -16.05 -27.83 -2.96
#